data_AF-A0A917E1T5-F1
#
_entry.id   AF-A0A917E1T5-F1
#
_cell.length_a   1.000
_cell.length_b   1.000
_cell.length_c   1.000
_cell.angle_alpha   90.00
_cell.angle_beta   90.00
_cell.angle_gamma   90.00
#
_symmetry.space_group_name_H-M   'P 1'
#
loop_
_entity.id
_entity.type
_entity.pdbx_description
1 polymer ?
#
loop_
_entity_poly.entity_id
_entity_poly.type
_entity_poly.pdbx_seq_one_letter_code
_entity_poly.pdbx_strand_id
1 'polypeptide(L)' 'MEIDGGRISPRLTTIELNCILLLAEGHSKASIAAKLRLNDVEAADHFHTAFQKLGTQNPTHAVALALYFGLIEPSNDD' A
#
# COMPACT_ATOMS: atom_id res chain seq x y z
N MET A 1 -20.47 8.14 21.53
CA MET A 1 -19.21 8.42 20.82
C MET A 1 -18.40 7.15 20.92
N GLU A 2 -18.44 6.32 19.88
CA GLU A 2 -17.67 5.07 19.83
C GLU A 2 -16.19 5.41 19.91
N ILE A 3 -15.57 4.93 20.99
CA ILE A 3 -14.12 4.96 21.18
C ILE A 3 -13.60 3.68 20.51
N ASP A 4 -13.55 3.67 19.18
CA ASP A 4 -12.73 2.71 18.46
C ASP A 4 -11.29 3.20 18.54
N GLY A 5 -10.45 2.45 19.26
CA GLY A 5 -9.05 2.78 19.54
C GLY A 5 -8.34 3.31 18.29
N GLY A 6 -8.15 4.63 18.25
CA GLY A 6 -7.69 5.37 17.09
C GLY A 6 -6.31 4.95 16.62
N ARG A 7 -6.24 3.94 15.77
CA ARG A 7 -5.21 3.89 14.74
C ARG A 7 -5.63 4.91 13.69
N ILE A 8 -4.82 5.94 13.52
CA ILE A 8 -4.95 6.90 12.43
C ILE A 8 -4.60 6.14 11.15
N SER A 9 -5.54 5.35 10.64
CA SER A 9 -5.34 4.57 9.42
C SER A 9 -5.37 5.57 8.26
N PRO A 10 -4.27 5.76 7.53
CA PRO A 10 -4.35 6.48 6.27
C PRO A 10 -5.37 5.77 5.41
N ARG A 11 -6.44 6.48 5.01
CA ARG A 11 -7.49 5.94 4.14
C ARG A 11 -6.91 5.71 2.75
N LEU A 12 -6.21 4.58 2.59
CA LEU A 12 -5.83 4.06 1.29
C LEU A 12 -7.08 3.51 0.62
N THR A 13 -7.20 3.82 -0.66
CA THR A 13 -8.17 3.22 -1.57
C THR A 13 -7.77 1.78 -1.84
N THR A 14 -8.72 0.97 -2.30
CA THR A 14 -8.49 -0.44 -2.63
C THR A 14 -7.32 -0.63 -3.60
N ILE A 15 -7.14 0.26 -4.58
CA ILE A 15 -6.03 0.18 -5.55
C ILE A 15 -4.70 0.44 -4.86
N GLU A 16 -4.60 1.51 -4.06
CA GLU A 16 -3.37 1.87 -3.34
C GLU A 16 -2.96 0.78 -2.35
N LEU A 17 -3.93 0.17 -1.67
CA LEU A 17 -3.69 -0.93 -0.74
C LEU A 17 -3.15 -2.17 -1.47
N ASN A 18 -3.76 -2.52 -2.62
CA ASN A 18 -3.24 -3.60 -3.46
C ASN A 18 -1.83 -3.30 -4.01
N CYS A 19 -1.53 -2.05 -4.36
CA CYS A 19 -0.19 -1.63 -4.74
C CYS A 19 0.81 -1.92 -3.63
N ILE A 20 0.50 -1.54 -2.39
CA ILE A 20 1.37 -1.76 -1.22
C ILE A 20 1.49 -3.25 -0.88
N LEU A 21 0.38 -4.01 -0.98
CA LEU A 21 0.34 -5.45 -0.74
C LEU A 21 1.25 -6.21 -1.70
N LEU A 22 1.11 -5.99 -3.00
CA LEU A 22 1.96 -6.63 -4.02
C LEU A 22 3.43 -6.23 -3.84
N LEU A 23 3.70 -5.02 -3.35
CA LEU A 23 5.05 -4.55 -3.04
C LEU A 23 5.61 -5.28 -1.81
N ALA A 24 4.78 -5.58 -0.81
CA ALA A 24 5.14 -6.41 0.33
C ALA A 24 5.43 -7.86 -0.06
N GLU A 25 4.73 -8.39 -1.07
CA GLU A 25 5.00 -9.70 -1.68
C GLU A 25 6.29 -9.72 -2.53
N GLY A 26 6.97 -8.58 -2.70
CA GLY A 26 8.22 -8.47 -3.43
C GLY A 26 8.07 -8.23 -4.93
N HIS A 27 6.87 -7.86 -5.41
CA HIS A 27 6.71 -7.49 -6.81
C HIS A 27 7.33 -6.12 -7.12
N SER A 28 7.98 -6.04 -8.28
CA SER A 28 8.44 -4.76 -8.84
C SER A 28 7.27 -3.89 -9.28
N LYS A 29 7.42 -2.57 -9.16
CA LYS A 29 6.38 -1.58 -9.53
C LYS A 29 5.77 -1.80 -10.92
N ALA A 30 6.58 -2.17 -11.92
CA ALA A 30 6.12 -2.49 -13.27
C ALA A 30 5.22 -3.74 -13.31
N SER A 31 5.58 -4.78 -12.54
CA SER A 31 4.77 -5.99 -12.43
C SER A 31 3.46 -5.73 -11.67
N ILE A 32 3.49 -4.82 -10.69
CA ILE A 32 2.32 -4.37 -9.94
C ILE A 32 1.36 -3.62 -10.87
N ALA A 33 1.88 -2.66 -11.66
CA ALA A 33 1.09 -1.93 -12.65
C ALA A 33 0.41 -2.90 -13.63
N ALA A 34 1.15 -3.87 -14.17
CA ALA A 34 0.60 -4.89 -15.05
C ALA A 34 -0.49 -5.75 -14.36
N LYS A 35 -0.27 -6.19 -13.12
CA LYS A 35 -1.26 -6.97 -12.35
C LYS A 35 -2.54 -6.18 -12.07
N LEU A 36 -2.41 -4.89 -11.78
CA LEU A 36 -3.54 -3.99 -11.52
C LEU A 36 -4.17 -3.42 -12.79
N ARG A 37 -3.66 -3.80 -13.97
CA ARG A 37 -4.07 -3.27 -15.27
C ARG A 37 -4.00 -1.73 -15.34
N LEU A 38 -2.99 -1.17 -14.69
CA LEU A 38 -2.70 0.26 -14.68
C LEU A 38 -1.56 0.57 -15.66
N ASN A 39 -1.60 1.77 -16.22
CA ASN A 39 -0.48 2.31 -16.98
C ASN A 39 0.65 2.73 -16.03
N ASP A 40 1.90 2.80 -16.50
CA ASP A 40 3.05 3.19 -15.65
C ASP A 40 2.86 4.55 -14.96
N VAL A 41 2.24 5.50 -15.66
CA VAL A 41 1.93 6.84 -15.12
C VAL A 41 0.91 6.75 -13.99
N GLU A 42 -0.20 6.05 -14.21
CA GLU A 42 -1.28 5.87 -13.21
C GLU A 42 -0.76 5.11 -11.99
N ALA A 43 0.02 4.05 -12.20
CA ALA A 43 0.63 3.29 -11.12
C ALA A 43 1.58 4.16 -10.30
N ALA A 44 2.42 4.97 -10.95
CA ALA A 44 3.32 5.90 -10.26
C ALA A 44 2.55 6.94 -9.43
N ASP A 45 1.44 7.47 -9.95
CA ASP A 45 0.57 8.41 -9.23
C ASP A 45 -0.10 7.76 -8.01
N HIS A 46 -0.64 6.55 -8.17
CA HIS A 46 -1.19 5.79 -7.04
C HIS A 46 -0.14 5.45 -5.99
N PHE A 47 1.09 5.09 -6.39
CA PHE A 47 2.19 4.89 -5.45
C PHE A 47 2.54 6.18 -4.72
N HIS A 48 2.63 7.30 -5.43
CA HIS A 48 2.94 8.59 -4.84
C HIS A 48 1.88 8.98 -3.80
N THR A 49 0.61 8.90 -4.16
CA THR A 49 -0.51 9.21 -3.27
C THR A 49 -0.55 8.26 -2.06
N ALA A 50 -0.32 6.95 -2.27
CA ALA A 50 -0.22 5.97 -1.19
C ALA A 50 0.91 6.31 -0.21
N PHE A 51 2.09 6.65 -0.74
CA PHE A 51 3.26 7.03 0.06
C PHE A 51 3.02 8.34 0.82
N GLN A 52 2.42 9.34 0.19
CA GLN A 52 2.04 10.59 0.86
C GLN A 52 1.03 10.35 1.99
N LYS A 53 0.01 9.52 1.77
CA LYS A 53 -0.96 9.15 2.81
C LYS A 53 -0.29 8.42 3.98
N LEU A 54 0.65 7.52 3.68
CA LEU A 54 1.46 6.81 4.70
C LEU A 54 2.53 7.72 5.34
N GLY A 55 2.76 8.93 4.83
CA GLY A 55 3.76 9.86 5.34
C GLY A 55 5.20 9.43 5.04
N THR A 56 5.42 8.67 3.97
CA THR A 56 6.74 8.15 3.59
C THR A 56 7.02 8.40 2.11
N GLN A 57 8.26 8.19 1.69
CA GLN A 57 8.68 8.21 0.28
C GLN A 57 9.40 6.90 -0.09
N ASN A 58 9.64 6.04 0.90
CA ASN A 58 10.39 4.81 0.73
C ASN A 58 9.40 3.63 0.62
N PRO A 59 9.45 2.84 -0.47
CA PRO A 59 8.51 1.74 -0.68
C PRO A 59 8.59 0.67 0.43
N THR A 60 9.79 0.32 0.87
CA THR A 60 10.01 -0.61 2.00
C THR A 60 9.42 -0.07 3.30
N HIS A 61 9.58 1.24 3.54
CA HIS A 61 9.05 1.89 4.73
C HIS A 61 7.51 1.98 4.64
N ALA A 62 6.95 2.18 3.46
CA ALA A 62 5.51 2.16 3.22
C ALA A 62 4.89 0.79 3.53
N VAL A 63 5.55 -0.29 3.10
CA VAL A 63 5.17 -1.67 3.46
C VAL A 63 5.22 -1.87 4.97
N ALA A 64 6.33 -1.48 5.62
CA ALA A 64 6.48 -1.61 7.07
C ALA A 64 5.40 -0.86 7.84
N LEU A 65 5.06 0.37 7.41
CA LEU A 65 3.98 1.15 8.00
C LEU A 65 2.62 0.51 7.76
N ALA A 66 2.35 0.05 6.53
CA ALA A 66 1.08 -0.59 6.21
C ALA A 66 0.87 -1.89 7.02
N LEU A 67 1.93 -2.68 7.24
CA LEU A 67 1.94 -3.82 8.16
C LEU A 67 1.72 -3.39 9.61
N TYR A 68 2.44 -2.36 10.07
CA TYR A 68 2.34 -1.84 11.44
C TYR A 68 0.93 -1.32 11.76
N PHE A 69 0.30 -0.63 10.81
CA PHE A 69 -1.08 -0.15 10.92
C PHE A 69 -2.11 -1.29 10.77
N GLY A 70 -1.71 -2.46 10.27
CA GLY A 70 -2.61 -3.59 9.99
C GLY A 70 -3.49 -3.35 8.76
N LEU A 71 -3.00 -2.60 7.78
CA LEU A 71 -3.70 -2.29 6.53
C LEU A 71 -3.50 -3.39 5.48
N ILE A 72 -2.37 -4.09 5.55
CA ILE A 72 -2.07 -5.25 4.72
C ILE A 72 -1.64 -6.40 5.60
N GLU A 73 -1.97 -7.61 5.20
CA GLU A 73 -1.40 -8.84 5.73
C GLU A 73 -0.62 -9.47 4.58
N PRO A 74 0.67 -9.78 4.77
CA PRO A 74 1.39 -10.51 3.75
C PRO A 74 0.70 -11.86 3.63
N SER A 75 0.32 -12.26 2.42
CA SER A 75 -0.25 -13.58 2.15
C SER A 75 0.74 -14.63 2.65
N ASN A 76 0.54 -15.10 3.87
CA ASN A 76 1.31 -16.19 4.46
C ASN A 76 0.71 -17.48 3.88
N ASP A 77 0.90 -17.67 2.58
CA ASP A 77 0.69 -18.95 1.93
C ASP A 77 1.79 -19.89 2.49
N ASP A 78 1.44 -20.59 3.56
CA ASP A 78 2.20 -21.70 4.18
C ASP A 78 1.98 -22.99 3.39
#